data_AF-A0A0S7BNM6-F1
#
_entry.id   AF-A0A0S7BNM6-F1
#
_cell.length_a   1.000
_cell.length_b   1.000
_cell.length_c   1.000
_cell.angle_alpha   90.00
_cell.angle_beta   90.00
_cell.angle_gamma   90.00
#
_symmetry.space_group_name_H-M   'P 1'
#
loop_
_entity.id
_entity.type
_entity.pdbx_description
1 polymer ?
#
loop_
_entity_poly.entity_id
_entity_poly.type
_entity_poly.pdbx_seq_one_letter_code
_entity_poly.pdbx_strand_id
1 'polypeptide(L)'
;MPFFATSLLQLALGAILAIIIAYLAYRFHTLNRSGGIAAAVLGAVVFGLGGLGWALLLLGFFISSSALTRLFRKRKRALDEKFSKGGQRDAGQVLANGGVAGAFVLLHAVFPQAAWPWAAFAGAMAAVNADTWATELGVLSREIPVLITTRRPVERGTSGGITRGGTLAAFGGAFLIGLLAALVWPGGMDGVIPFFTRAGWIGLFGLLGSLVDSMLGATYQAIYHCPTCNKETERHPLHTCGTPTTLKRGLPWLNNDWVNTACALSGAVLGLVVALLPGSPLLLAQSTSMGGDVMQTITFSTPAFANGQPIPQVYTCDGKNISPALQWSGVPAEAKSLALIVEDPDAPVGIFTHWVLYNLAPNLTGLNEGVPRLATLTNLGKQGVNDFRKTAYDGPCPPAGKAHRYYFRLYALDLQPNLADGLTRQKLLDQLKGHILAQGEWMGTYQR
;
A
#
# COMPACT_ATOMS: atom_id res chain seq x y z
N MET A 1 3.97 -7.98 -23.27
CA MET A 1 4.48 -7.13 -22.18
C MET A 1 3.37 -6.16 -21.76
N PRO A 2 2.63 -6.36 -20.66
CA PRO A 2 1.77 -5.30 -20.14
C PRO A 2 2.58 -4.53 -19.10
N PHE A 3 3.12 -3.38 -19.49
CA PHE A 3 3.96 -2.52 -18.64
C PHE A 3 3.16 -1.66 -17.63
N PHE A 4 1.83 -1.79 -17.56
CA PHE A 4 1.00 -1.11 -16.56
C PHE A 4 -0.17 -2.01 -16.15
N ALA A 5 -0.16 -2.53 -14.93
CA ALA A 5 -1.32 -3.18 -14.32
C ALA A 5 -2.36 -2.15 -13.83
N THR A 6 -2.09 -0.85 -14.00
CA THR A 6 -2.96 0.26 -13.60
C THR A 6 -4.01 0.53 -14.66
N SER A 7 -5.28 0.51 -14.27
CA SER A 7 -6.39 0.83 -15.18
C SER A 7 -6.34 2.31 -15.61
N LEU A 8 -6.73 2.59 -16.86
CA LEU A 8 -6.92 3.97 -17.35
C LEU A 8 -7.85 4.79 -16.44
N LEU A 9 -8.83 4.13 -15.81
CA LEU A 9 -9.73 4.73 -14.86
C LEU A 9 -8.99 5.23 -13.60
N GLN A 10 -8.06 4.45 -13.05
CA GLN A 10 -7.26 4.86 -11.89
C GLN A 10 -6.38 6.08 -12.22
N LEU A 11 -5.74 6.09 -13.39
CA LEU A 11 -4.95 7.23 -13.85
C LEU A 11 -5.80 8.49 -13.98
N ALA A 12 -6.98 8.38 -14.61
CA ALA A 12 -7.89 9.51 -14.78
C ALA A 12 -8.41 10.03 -13.44
N LEU A 13 -8.90 9.16 -12.56
CA LEU A 13 -9.38 9.54 -11.23
C LEU A 13 -8.27 10.14 -10.37
N GLY A 14 -7.07 9.56 -10.41
CA GLY A 14 -5.91 10.07 -9.69
C GLY A 14 -5.49 11.46 -10.14
N ALA A 15 -5.47 11.71 -11.45
CA ALA A 15 -5.17 13.03 -12.02
C ALA A 15 -6.24 14.07 -11.65
N ILE A 16 -7.53 13.72 -11.77
CA ILE A 16 -8.64 14.61 -11.40
C ILE A 16 -8.56 14.98 -9.92
N LEU A 17 -8.37 14.00 -9.04
CA LEU A 17 -8.29 14.23 -7.60
C LEU A 17 -7.06 15.08 -7.23
N ALA A 18 -5.90 14.82 -7.84
CA ALA A 18 -4.70 15.62 -7.64
C ALA A 18 -4.90 17.09 -8.06
N ILE A 19 -5.55 17.34 -9.20
CA ILE A 19 -5.87 18.70 -9.68
C ILE A 19 -6.81 19.41 -8.70
N ILE A 20 -7.87 18.73 -8.23
CA ILE A 20 -8.82 19.31 -7.28
C ILE A 20 -8.11 19.70 -5.98
N ILE A 21 -7.30 18.79 -5.41
CA ILE A 21 -6.59 19.04 -4.15
C ILE A 21 -5.58 20.18 -4.31
N ALA A 22 -4.82 20.19 -5.41
CA ALA A 22 -3.86 21.26 -5.71
C ALA A 22 -4.56 22.61 -5.91
N TYR A 23 -5.69 22.64 -6.61
CA TYR A 23 -6.51 23.84 -6.80
C TYR A 23 -7.04 24.40 -5.48
N LEU A 24 -7.58 23.53 -4.61
CA LEU A 24 -8.03 23.93 -3.27
C LEU A 24 -6.86 24.46 -2.43
N ALA A 25 -5.71 23.78 -2.46
CA ALA A 25 -4.50 24.22 -1.76
C ALA A 25 -3.99 25.59 -2.22
N TYR A 26 -4.05 25.86 -3.53
CA TYR A 26 -3.79 27.17 -4.11
C TYR A 26 -4.81 28.20 -3.64
N ARG A 27 -6.11 27.86 -3.67
CA ARG A 27 -7.19 28.78 -3.28
C ARG A 27 -7.14 29.17 -1.80
N PHE A 28 -6.72 28.25 -0.94
CA PHE A 28 -6.50 28.52 0.48
C PHE A 28 -5.11 29.11 0.79
N HIS A 29 -4.35 29.56 -0.22
CA HIS A 29 -3.03 30.18 -0.04
C HIS A 29 -2.04 29.32 0.76
N THR A 30 -2.08 28.00 0.59
CA THR A 30 -1.01 27.09 1.03
C THR A 30 0.06 26.97 -0.05
N LEU A 31 -0.35 26.97 -1.33
CA LEU A 31 0.53 26.90 -2.49
C LEU A 31 0.40 28.17 -3.31
N ASN A 32 1.48 28.59 -3.97
CA ASN A 32 1.39 29.57 -5.06
C ASN A 32 1.04 28.87 -6.38
N ARG A 33 0.93 29.60 -7.50
CA ARG A 33 0.59 29.01 -8.81
C ARG A 33 1.56 27.90 -9.22
N SER A 34 2.87 28.14 -9.13
CA SER A 34 3.90 27.15 -9.47
C SER A 34 3.82 25.91 -8.56
N GLY A 35 3.63 26.11 -7.26
CA GLY A 35 3.46 25.02 -6.29
C GLY A 35 2.19 24.21 -6.55
N GLY A 36 1.09 24.86 -6.94
CA GLY A 36 -0.15 24.19 -7.34
C GLY A 36 0.04 23.27 -8.55
N ILE A 37 0.73 23.74 -9.59
CA ILE A 37 1.03 22.91 -10.78
C ILE A 37 1.93 21.73 -10.38
N ALA A 38 3.01 21.97 -9.63
CA ALA A 38 3.92 20.92 -9.17
C ALA A 38 3.19 19.88 -8.30
N ALA A 39 2.31 20.32 -7.41
CA ALA A 39 1.51 19.44 -6.55
C ALA A 39 0.48 18.64 -7.35
N ALA A 40 -0.13 19.22 -8.40
CA ALA A 40 -1.04 18.50 -9.27
C ALA A 40 -0.31 17.39 -10.05
N VAL A 41 0.88 17.67 -10.59
CA VAL A 41 1.69 16.68 -11.31
C VAL A 41 2.17 15.57 -10.35
N LEU A 42 2.76 15.94 -9.22
CA LEU A 42 3.23 14.98 -8.24
C LEU A 42 2.08 14.14 -7.68
N GLY A 43 0.94 14.76 -7.38
CA GLY A 43 -0.27 14.08 -6.97
C GLY A 43 -0.77 13.13 -8.05
N ALA A 44 -0.83 13.54 -9.32
CA ALA A 44 -1.27 12.65 -10.40
C ALA A 44 -0.38 11.40 -10.51
N VAL A 45 0.93 11.55 -10.35
CA VAL A 45 1.87 10.42 -10.28
C VAL A 45 1.56 9.52 -9.08
N VAL A 46 1.47 10.08 -7.87
CA VAL A 46 1.27 9.29 -6.64
C VAL A 46 -0.10 8.59 -6.61
N PHE A 47 -1.17 9.32 -6.91
CA PHE A 47 -2.53 8.78 -6.93
C PHE A 47 -2.76 7.86 -8.13
N GLY A 48 -2.31 8.27 -9.32
CA GLY A 48 -2.55 7.53 -10.55
C GLY A 48 -1.75 6.23 -10.61
N LEU A 49 -0.45 6.29 -10.37
CA LEU A 49 0.44 5.12 -10.50
C LEU A 49 0.54 4.31 -9.19
N GLY A 50 0.54 4.97 -8.03
CA GLY A 50 0.59 4.29 -6.75
C GLY A 50 -0.78 3.83 -6.24
N GLY A 51 -1.82 4.64 -6.45
CA GLY A 51 -3.16 4.37 -5.92
C GLY A 51 -3.40 4.99 -4.53
N LEU A 52 -4.54 4.65 -3.93
CA LEU A 52 -5.03 5.32 -2.71
C LEU A 52 -4.10 5.17 -1.50
N GLY A 53 -3.43 4.02 -1.33
CA GLY A 53 -2.50 3.81 -0.20
C GLY A 53 -1.34 4.82 -0.20
N TRP A 54 -0.70 5.00 -1.35
CA TRP A 54 0.41 5.95 -1.52
C TRP A 54 -0.07 7.39 -1.36
N ALA A 55 -1.23 7.70 -1.94
CA ALA A 55 -1.87 8.99 -1.80
C ALA A 55 -2.19 9.35 -0.34
N LEU A 56 -2.59 8.39 0.49
CA LEU A 56 -2.90 8.63 1.91
C LEU A 56 -1.68 9.13 2.70
N LEU A 57 -0.47 8.64 2.43
CA LEU A 57 0.75 9.17 3.07
C LEU A 57 1.06 10.59 2.60
N LEU A 58 0.95 10.84 1.29
CA LEU A 58 1.17 12.17 0.72
C LEU A 58 0.19 13.19 1.32
N LEU A 59 -1.10 12.82 1.42
CA LEU A 59 -2.12 13.64 2.05
C LEU A 59 -1.91 13.78 3.56
N GLY A 60 -1.52 12.72 4.25
CA GLY A 60 -1.19 12.76 5.67
C GLY A 60 -0.11 13.79 5.98
N PHE A 61 0.98 13.78 5.22
CA PHE A 61 2.00 14.82 5.27
C PHE A 61 1.43 16.20 4.95
N PHE A 62 0.80 16.36 3.78
CA PHE A 62 0.36 17.65 3.29
C PHE A 62 -0.66 18.32 4.23
N ILE A 63 -1.67 17.58 4.66
CA ILE A 63 -2.74 18.06 5.54
C ILE A 63 -2.18 18.39 6.91
N SER A 64 -1.44 17.47 7.54
CA SER A 64 -0.93 17.69 8.90
C SER A 64 0.07 18.84 8.97
N SER A 65 1.00 18.90 8.02
CA SER A 65 1.96 19.99 7.91
C SER A 65 1.27 21.33 7.66
N SER A 66 0.33 21.39 6.71
CA SER A 66 -0.40 22.62 6.41
C SER A 66 -1.25 23.10 7.58
N ALA A 67 -1.85 22.17 8.34
CA ALA A 67 -2.62 22.49 9.54
C ALA A 67 -1.72 23.13 10.61
N LEU A 68 -0.54 22.57 10.88
CA LEU A 68 0.43 23.13 11.83
C LEU A 68 0.90 24.53 11.42
N THR A 69 1.26 24.73 10.14
CA THR A 69 1.65 26.05 9.64
C THR A 69 0.55 27.08 9.87
N ARG A 70 -0.72 26.72 9.63
CA ARG A 70 -1.87 27.63 9.80
C ARG A 70 -2.19 27.90 11.27
N LEU A 71 -2.25 26.88 12.11
CA LEU A 71 -2.58 27.00 13.54
C LEU A 71 -1.60 27.91 14.28
N PHE A 72 -0.31 27.86 13.90
CA PHE A 72 0.75 28.58 14.61
C PHE A 72 1.32 29.79 13.86
N ARG A 73 0.74 30.17 12.72
CA ARG A 73 1.22 31.29 11.88
C ARG A 73 1.42 32.59 12.65
N LYS A 74 0.45 32.99 13.48
CA LYS A 74 0.52 34.25 14.25
C LYS A 74 1.68 34.26 15.25
N ARG A 75 2.02 33.10 15.83
CA ARG A 75 3.08 32.97 16.84
C ARG A 75 4.49 32.96 16.23
N LYS A 76 4.63 32.71 14.92
CA LYS A 76 5.92 32.61 14.22
C LYS A 76 6.30 33.84 13.40
N ARG A 77 5.41 34.83 13.31
CA ARG A 77 5.59 36.01 12.45
C ARG A 77 6.91 36.77 12.67
N ALA A 78 7.46 36.74 13.88
CA ALA A 78 8.74 37.36 14.23
C ALA A 78 9.98 36.61 13.66
N LEU A 79 9.82 35.38 13.19
CA LEU A 79 10.90 34.51 12.71
C LEU A 79 10.89 34.35 11.19
N ASP A 80 9.83 34.80 10.50
CA ASP A 80 9.69 34.76 9.04
C ASP A 80 10.81 35.52 8.30
N GLU A 81 11.49 36.47 8.97
CA GLU A 81 12.63 37.22 8.40
C GLU A 81 13.86 36.34 8.12
N LYS A 82 14.04 35.23 8.84
CA LYS A 82 15.23 34.37 8.71
C LYS A 82 15.13 33.40 7.53
N PHE A 83 13.92 33.00 7.15
CA PHE A 83 13.67 31.97 6.14
C PHE A 83 13.63 32.54 4.73
N SER A 84 14.16 31.79 3.76
CA SER A 84 14.31 32.20 2.36
C SER A 84 12.99 32.50 1.64
N LYS A 85 11.92 31.76 1.96
CA LYS A 85 10.66 31.74 1.22
C LYS A 85 9.46 32.12 2.09
N GLY A 86 8.43 32.71 1.48
CA GLY A 86 7.22 33.17 2.15
C GLY A 86 6.27 32.04 2.57
N GLY A 87 5.10 32.39 3.14
CA GLY A 87 4.15 31.43 3.71
C GLY A 87 3.37 30.55 2.70
N GLN A 88 3.62 30.68 1.40
CA GLN A 88 3.06 29.84 0.34
C GLN A 88 4.17 29.00 -0.29
N ARG A 89 3.95 27.69 -0.44
CA ARG A 89 4.97 26.82 -1.04
C ARG A 89 5.00 26.97 -2.58
N ASP A 90 6.20 27.07 -3.12
CA ASP A 90 6.46 27.10 -4.56
C ASP A 90 6.77 25.71 -5.14
N ALA A 91 6.97 25.61 -6.46
CA ALA A 91 7.30 24.35 -7.12
C ALA A 91 8.58 23.70 -6.56
N GLY A 92 9.62 24.50 -6.26
CA GLY A 92 10.87 24.00 -5.70
C GLY A 92 10.67 23.34 -4.34
N GLN A 93 9.88 23.95 -3.46
CA GLN A 93 9.56 23.39 -2.14
C GLN A 93 8.68 22.14 -2.25
N VAL A 94 7.76 22.07 -3.21
CA VAL A 94 6.95 20.86 -3.45
C VAL A 94 7.83 19.72 -3.93
N LEU A 95 8.74 19.97 -4.88
CA LEU A 95 9.64 18.94 -5.41
C LEU A 95 10.71 18.52 -4.38
N ALA A 96 11.21 19.45 -3.57
CA ALA A 96 12.17 19.14 -2.51
C ALA A 96 11.60 18.18 -1.47
N ASN A 97 10.34 18.39 -1.06
CA ASN A 97 9.71 17.56 -0.04
C ASN A 97 9.01 16.31 -0.61
N GLY A 98 8.55 16.35 -1.86
CA GLY A 98 7.72 15.29 -2.43
C GLY A 98 8.32 14.57 -3.64
N GLY A 99 9.32 15.14 -4.30
CA GLY A 99 9.89 14.62 -5.55
C GLY A 99 10.58 13.27 -5.39
N VAL A 100 11.34 13.08 -4.30
CA VAL A 100 11.98 11.78 -3.97
C VAL A 100 10.92 10.69 -3.83
N ALA A 101 9.85 10.97 -3.07
CA ALA A 101 8.74 10.05 -2.91
C ALA A 101 8.08 9.74 -4.28
N GLY A 102 7.80 10.78 -5.09
CA GLY A 102 7.27 10.62 -6.44
C GLY A 102 8.13 9.71 -7.34
N ALA A 103 9.47 9.82 -7.25
CA ALA A 103 10.38 8.96 -7.99
C ALA A 103 10.24 7.48 -7.60
N PHE A 104 10.03 7.16 -6.32
CA PHE A 104 9.78 5.79 -5.88
C PHE A 104 8.42 5.23 -6.34
N VAL A 105 7.42 6.09 -6.57
CA VAL A 105 6.18 5.65 -7.23
C VAL A 105 6.42 5.30 -8.70
N LEU A 106 7.23 6.08 -9.41
CA LEU A 106 7.63 5.74 -10.79
C LEU A 106 8.39 4.41 -10.82
N LEU A 107 9.29 4.18 -9.86
CA LEU A 107 9.99 2.90 -9.73
C LEU A 107 9.04 1.75 -9.40
N HIS A 108 8.01 1.97 -8.58
CA HIS A 108 6.96 0.97 -8.35
C HIS A 108 6.23 0.59 -9.64
N ALA A 109 5.96 1.55 -10.53
CA ALA A 109 5.33 1.25 -11.81
C ALA A 109 6.20 0.35 -12.71
N VAL A 110 7.54 0.46 -12.60
CA VAL A 110 8.49 -0.41 -13.32
C VAL A 110 8.67 -1.76 -12.62
N PHE A 111 8.64 -1.77 -11.28
CA PHE A 111 8.86 -2.95 -10.43
C PHE A 111 7.64 -3.20 -9.52
N PRO A 112 6.47 -3.58 -10.07
CA PRO A 112 5.23 -3.67 -9.29
C PRO A 112 5.26 -4.76 -8.22
N GLN A 113 6.08 -5.80 -8.42
CA GLN A 113 6.25 -6.90 -7.47
C GLN A 113 7.23 -6.59 -6.33
N ALA A 114 7.99 -5.49 -6.45
CA ALA A 114 8.95 -5.11 -5.43
C ALA A 114 8.28 -4.33 -4.30
N ALA A 115 8.58 -4.69 -3.04
CA ALA A 115 8.09 -3.95 -1.88
C ALA A 115 9.03 -2.82 -1.44
N TRP A 116 10.29 -2.83 -1.89
CA TRP A 116 11.26 -1.77 -1.56
C TRP A 116 10.84 -0.35 -1.99
N PRO A 117 10.13 -0.13 -3.12
CA PRO A 117 9.70 1.23 -3.48
C PRO A 117 8.70 1.80 -2.46
N TRP A 118 7.85 0.96 -1.88
CA TRP A 118 6.92 1.36 -0.82
C TRP A 118 7.66 1.79 0.45
N ALA A 119 8.60 0.96 0.92
CA ALA A 119 9.37 1.26 2.12
C ALA A 119 10.18 2.56 1.97
N ALA A 120 10.79 2.77 0.80
CA ALA A 120 11.52 3.98 0.48
C ALA A 120 10.59 5.21 0.40
N PHE A 121 9.43 5.09 -0.26
CA PHE A 121 8.42 6.15 -0.30
C PHE A 121 7.92 6.52 1.09
N ALA A 122 7.54 5.54 1.90
CA ALA A 122 7.03 5.76 3.25
C ALA A 122 8.12 6.39 4.15
N GLY A 123 9.37 5.94 4.04
CA GLY A 123 10.52 6.53 4.72
C GLY A 123 10.77 7.98 4.32
N ALA A 124 10.70 8.30 3.02
CA ALA A 124 10.82 9.66 2.53
C ALA A 124 9.72 10.57 3.10
N MET A 125 8.46 10.13 3.02
CA MET A 125 7.31 10.87 3.53
C MET A 125 7.37 11.07 5.05
N ALA A 126 7.84 10.07 5.79
CA ALA A 126 8.04 10.16 7.23
C ALA A 126 9.13 11.17 7.57
N ALA A 127 10.23 11.21 6.82
CA ALA A 127 11.34 12.14 7.06
C ALA A 127 10.93 13.59 6.84
N VAL A 128 10.28 13.90 5.72
CA VAL A 128 9.84 15.27 5.44
C VAL A 128 8.74 15.74 6.39
N ASN A 129 7.88 14.83 6.86
CA ASN A 129 6.86 15.18 7.86
C ASN A 129 7.48 15.40 9.24
N ALA A 130 8.46 14.58 9.63
CA ALA A 130 9.23 14.75 10.86
C ALA A 130 9.94 16.10 10.89
N ASP A 131 10.66 16.43 9.82
CA ASP A 131 11.34 17.71 9.70
C ASP A 131 10.36 18.89 9.73
N THR A 132 9.27 18.82 8.98
CA THR A 132 8.25 19.88 8.98
C THR A 132 7.63 20.06 10.36
N TRP A 133 7.34 18.99 11.10
CA TRP A 133 6.83 19.11 12.46
C TRP A 133 7.87 19.68 13.42
N ALA A 134 9.14 19.30 13.27
CA ALA A 134 10.25 19.82 14.07
C ALA A 134 10.43 21.32 13.88
N THR A 135 10.40 21.80 12.64
CA THR A 135 10.54 23.22 12.29
C THR A 135 9.30 24.00 12.69
N GLU A 136 8.10 23.45 12.47
CA GLU A 136 6.86 24.13 12.80
C GLU A 136 6.62 24.20 14.34
N LEU A 137 6.83 23.12 15.09
CA LEU A 137 6.55 23.12 16.53
C LEU A 137 7.78 23.42 17.39
N GLY A 138 8.98 23.00 16.95
CA GLY A 138 10.21 23.19 17.72
C GLY A 138 10.61 24.65 17.89
N VAL A 139 10.28 25.50 16.92
CA VAL A 139 10.50 26.95 16.99
C VAL A 139 9.68 27.60 18.12
N LEU A 140 8.59 26.98 18.55
CA LEU A 140 7.75 27.42 19.68
C LEU A 140 8.27 26.94 21.04
N SER A 141 9.34 26.13 21.06
CA SER A 141 9.94 25.65 22.30
C SER A 141 10.42 26.81 23.16
N ARG A 142 10.23 26.68 24.48
CA ARG A 142 10.76 27.63 25.46
C ARG A 142 12.26 27.48 25.66
N GLU A 143 12.81 26.32 25.33
CA GLU A 143 14.24 26.04 25.43
C GLU A 143 15.03 26.85 24.39
N ILE A 144 16.29 27.15 24.73
CA ILE A 144 17.25 27.73 23.79
C ILE A 144 17.75 26.57 22.91
N PRO A 145 17.63 26.66 21.57
CA PRO A 145 18.14 25.61 20.70
C PRO A 145 19.65 25.49 20.80
N VAL A 146 20.14 24.27 20.60
CA VAL A 146 21.57 23.98 20.51
C VAL A 146 21.89 23.45 19.12
N LEU A 147 23.09 23.76 18.60
CA LEU A 147 23.55 23.15 17.36
C LEU A 147 23.68 21.64 17.53
N ILE A 148 23.15 20.88 16.58
CA ILE A 148 23.18 19.43 16.62
C ILE A 148 24.62 18.86 16.61
N THR A 149 25.58 19.60 16.04
CA THR A 149 27.00 19.20 15.95
C THR A 149 27.81 19.51 17.21
N THR A 150 27.70 20.73 17.73
CA THR A 150 28.58 21.23 18.81
C THR A 150 27.89 21.35 20.16
N ARG A 151 26.57 21.19 20.22
CA ARG A 151 25.72 21.46 21.39
C ARG A 151 25.80 22.89 21.92
N ARG A 152 26.41 23.82 21.18
CA ARG A 152 26.46 25.24 21.56
C ARG A 152 25.07 25.88 21.43
N PRO A 153 24.65 26.73 22.37
CA PRO A 153 23.42 27.50 22.25
C PRO A 153 23.44 28.38 20.99
N VAL A 154 22.32 28.41 20.28
CA VAL A 154 22.11 29.26 19.11
C VAL A 154 20.77 29.97 19.18
N GLU A 155 20.60 30.97 18.33
CA GLU A 155 19.34 31.67 18.21
C GLU A 155 18.23 30.75 17.68
N ARG A 156 16.98 31.08 18.02
CA ARG A 156 15.82 30.40 17.44
C ARG A 156 15.76 30.65 15.92
N GLY A 157 15.42 29.58 15.19
CA GLY A 157 15.38 29.58 13.73
C GLY A 157 16.76 29.47 13.06
N THR A 158 17.84 29.24 13.81
CA THR A 158 19.14 28.91 13.22
C THR A 158 19.10 27.51 12.61
N SER A 159 19.51 27.38 11.34
CA SER A 159 19.61 26.08 10.67
C SER A 159 20.54 25.12 11.44
N GLY A 160 20.10 23.87 11.61
CA GLY A 160 20.75 22.86 12.44
C GLY A 160 20.60 23.03 13.96
N GLY A 161 19.80 23.99 14.42
CA GLY A 161 19.44 24.16 15.83
C GLY A 161 18.32 23.21 16.25
N ILE A 162 18.56 22.40 17.29
CA ILE A 162 17.59 21.45 17.82
C ILE A 162 17.16 21.79 19.26
N THR A 163 15.92 21.45 19.61
CA THR A 163 15.36 21.52 20.97
C THR A 163 14.67 20.21 21.32
N ARG A 164 14.43 19.93 22.61
CA ARG A 164 13.68 18.72 23.00
C ARG A 164 12.26 18.74 22.42
N GLY A 165 11.60 19.90 22.46
CA GLY A 165 10.27 20.08 21.88
C GLY A 165 10.24 19.83 20.36
N GLY A 166 11.26 20.30 19.64
CA GLY A 166 11.42 20.04 18.21
C GLY A 166 11.66 18.55 17.92
N THR A 167 12.51 17.88 18.70
CA THR A 167 12.76 16.44 18.55
C THR A 167 11.52 15.59 18.85
N LEU A 168 10.74 15.93 19.88
CA LEU A 168 9.46 15.27 20.17
C LEU A 168 8.43 15.50 19.05
N ALA A 169 8.38 16.71 18.49
CA ALA A 169 7.55 17.00 17.33
C ALA A 169 7.99 16.20 16.09
N ALA A 170 9.30 16.07 15.86
CA ALA A 170 9.84 15.24 14.79
C ALA A 170 9.40 13.77 14.94
N PHE A 171 9.53 13.22 16.16
CA PHE A 171 9.07 11.87 16.46
C PHE A 171 7.57 11.70 16.20
N GLY A 172 6.74 12.63 16.66
CA GLY A 172 5.28 12.60 16.42
C GLY A 172 4.93 12.67 14.93
N GLY A 173 5.61 13.54 14.18
CA GLY A 173 5.42 13.67 12.72
C GLY A 173 5.84 12.42 11.95
N ALA A 174 7.00 11.84 12.30
CA ALA A 174 7.47 10.60 11.69
C ALA A 174 6.51 9.43 12.00
N PHE A 175 6.11 9.30 13.26
CA PHE A 175 5.27 8.20 13.73
C PHE A 175 3.85 8.29 13.17
N LEU A 176 3.29 9.49 12.97
CA LEU A 176 2.02 9.66 12.26
C LEU A 176 2.07 9.04 10.85
N ILE A 177 3.11 9.34 10.08
CA ILE A 177 3.27 8.73 8.75
C ILE A 177 3.53 7.24 8.86
N GLY A 178 4.31 6.79 9.87
CA GLY A 178 4.51 5.37 10.14
C GLY A 178 3.20 4.61 10.41
N LEU A 179 2.29 5.17 11.21
CA LEU A 179 0.97 4.59 11.48
C LEU A 179 0.12 4.51 10.21
N LEU A 180 0.09 5.58 9.41
CA LEU A 180 -0.60 5.57 8.11
C LEU A 180 0.01 4.51 7.18
N ALA A 181 1.34 4.45 7.09
CA ALA A 181 2.05 3.45 6.28
C ALA A 181 1.71 2.01 6.70
N ALA A 182 1.65 1.74 8.00
CA ALA A 182 1.30 0.43 8.54
C ALA A 182 -0.17 0.07 8.26
N LEU A 183 -1.07 1.05 8.24
CA LEU A 183 -2.49 0.86 7.95
C LEU A 183 -2.74 0.48 6.49
N VAL A 184 -2.04 1.13 5.56
CA VAL A 184 -2.21 0.91 4.11
C VAL A 184 -1.06 0.13 3.50
N TRP A 185 -0.47 -0.77 4.28
CA TRP A 185 0.67 -1.57 3.86
C TRP A 185 0.34 -2.45 2.64
N PRO A 186 1.15 -2.43 1.57
CA PRO A 186 0.97 -3.31 0.42
C PRO A 186 1.05 -4.78 0.85
N GLY A 187 0.04 -5.58 0.50
CA GLY A 187 -0.09 -6.97 0.96
C GLY A 187 -1.06 -7.17 2.13
N GLY A 188 -1.67 -6.10 2.65
CA GLY A 188 -2.79 -6.19 3.61
C GLY A 188 -2.39 -6.19 5.09
N MET A 189 -3.41 -6.40 5.94
CA MET A 189 -3.27 -6.32 7.40
C MET A 189 -2.72 -7.62 8.02
N ASP A 190 -2.79 -8.74 7.30
CA ASP A 190 -2.43 -10.09 7.76
C ASP A 190 -0.92 -10.42 7.62
N GLY A 191 -0.08 -9.41 7.40
CA GLY A 191 1.36 -9.60 7.21
C GLY A 191 2.09 -10.08 8.47
N VAL A 192 3.19 -10.82 8.27
CA VAL A 192 4.03 -11.40 9.34
C VAL A 192 4.65 -10.35 10.28
N ILE A 193 4.76 -9.10 9.83
CA ILE A 193 5.23 -8.00 10.68
C ILE A 193 4.06 -7.37 11.43
N PRO A 194 4.09 -7.34 12.79
CA PRO A 194 3.07 -6.66 13.57
C PRO A 194 2.91 -5.18 13.16
N PHE A 195 1.68 -4.68 13.23
CA PHE A 195 1.32 -3.31 12.84
C PHE A 195 2.26 -2.25 13.45
N PHE A 196 2.46 -2.29 14.77
CA PHE A 196 3.32 -1.30 15.46
C PHE A 196 4.80 -1.44 15.11
N THR A 197 5.25 -2.63 14.72
CA THR A 197 6.62 -2.83 14.26
C THR A 197 6.82 -2.19 12.88
N ARG A 198 5.85 -2.32 11.96
CA ARG A 198 5.87 -1.59 10.67
C ARG A 198 5.90 -0.08 10.88
N ALA A 199 4.99 0.42 11.72
CA ALA A 199 4.91 1.84 12.04
C ALA A 199 6.21 2.35 12.70
N GLY A 200 6.77 1.57 13.61
CA GLY A 200 8.02 1.87 14.30
C GLY A 200 9.22 2.00 13.36
N TRP A 201 9.37 1.08 12.40
CA TRP A 201 10.45 1.16 11.40
C TRP A 201 10.32 2.40 10.51
N ILE A 202 9.14 2.65 9.94
CA ILE A 202 8.92 3.83 9.09
C ILE A 202 9.12 5.13 9.89
N GLY A 203 8.62 5.18 11.13
CA GLY A 203 8.84 6.31 12.04
C GLY A 203 10.32 6.51 12.36
N LEU A 204 11.09 5.44 12.57
CA LEU A 204 12.53 5.50 12.79
C LEU A 204 13.28 6.03 11.57
N PHE A 205 12.94 5.59 10.35
CA PHE A 205 13.54 6.12 9.12
C PHE A 205 13.25 7.60 8.96
N GLY A 206 12.01 8.02 9.27
CA GLY A 206 11.63 9.41 9.23
C GLY A 206 12.42 10.27 10.22
N LEU A 207 12.54 9.81 11.46
CA LEU A 207 13.30 10.51 12.49
C LEU A 207 14.79 10.62 12.13
N LEU A 208 15.41 9.52 11.69
CA LEU A 208 16.82 9.54 11.29
C LEU A 208 17.04 10.40 10.03
N GLY A 209 16.11 10.38 9.08
CA GLY A 209 16.14 11.24 7.90
C GLY A 209 16.11 12.72 8.23
N SER A 210 15.25 13.16 9.17
CA SER A 210 15.19 14.58 9.56
C SER A 210 16.42 15.05 10.35
N LEU A 211 17.15 14.16 11.02
CA LEU A 211 18.43 14.52 11.63
C LEU A 211 19.50 14.86 10.57
N VAL A 212 19.39 14.31 9.36
CA VAL A 212 20.28 14.67 8.24
C VAL A 212 20.05 16.12 7.81
N ASP A 213 18.80 16.61 7.82
CA ASP A 213 18.50 18.02 7.58
C ASP A 213 19.26 18.91 8.57
N SER A 214 19.07 18.66 9.86
CA SER A 214 19.73 19.41 10.92
C SER A 214 21.25 19.34 10.85
N MET A 215 21.82 18.19 10.46
CA MET A 215 23.26 18.01 10.26
C MET A 215 23.79 18.87 9.11
N LEU A 216 23.15 18.78 7.94
CA LEU A 216 23.54 19.55 6.75
C LEU A 216 23.35 21.05 6.99
N GLY A 217 22.25 21.43 7.67
CA GLY A 217 21.97 22.78 8.09
C GLY A 217 23.03 23.38 9.00
N ALA A 218 23.55 22.59 9.95
CA ALA A 218 24.61 23.02 10.86
C ALA A 218 25.99 23.15 10.19
N THR A 219 26.22 22.44 9.07
CA THR A 219 27.57 22.22 8.50
C THR A 219 27.76 22.84 7.12
N TYR A 220 26.97 22.40 6.13
CA TYR A 220 27.21 22.67 4.72
C TYR A 220 26.19 23.62 4.09
N GLN A 221 25.01 23.83 4.68
CA GLN A 221 23.97 24.69 4.12
C GLN A 221 24.48 26.13 3.97
N ALA A 222 24.19 26.75 2.83
CA ALA A 222 24.49 28.17 2.59
C ALA A 222 23.75 29.06 3.58
N ILE A 223 24.51 29.81 4.37
CA ILE A 223 24.00 30.87 5.23
C ILE A 223 24.66 32.19 4.82
N TYR A 224 23.84 33.21 4.64
CA TYR A 224 24.23 34.53 4.21
C TYR A 224 24.12 35.55 5.34
N HIS A 225 24.82 36.67 5.22
CA HIS A 225 24.73 37.81 6.13
C HIS A 225 24.18 39.03 5.40
N CYS A 226 23.29 39.76 6.06
CA CYS A 226 22.84 41.06 5.60
C CYS A 226 23.60 42.15 6.36
N PRO A 227 24.41 42.99 5.68
CA PRO A 227 25.20 44.03 6.36
C PRO A 227 24.32 45.14 6.95
N THR A 228 23.20 45.47 6.31
CA THR A 228 22.28 46.53 6.81
C THR A 228 21.53 46.11 8.06
N CYS A 229 21.01 44.88 8.09
CA CYS A 229 20.25 44.39 9.25
C CYS A 229 21.14 43.76 10.32
N ASN A 230 22.42 43.52 10.02
CA ASN A 230 23.37 42.78 10.83
C ASN A 230 22.82 41.43 11.33
N LYS A 231 22.23 40.64 10.42
CA LYS A 231 21.60 39.34 10.73
C LYS A 231 22.04 38.26 9.74
N GLU A 232 22.08 37.02 10.23
CA GLU A 232 22.16 35.82 9.37
C GLU A 232 20.80 35.53 8.73
N THR A 233 20.82 35.04 7.49
CA THR A 233 19.63 34.71 6.72
C THR A 233 19.95 33.62 5.69
N GLU A 234 18.92 32.85 5.32
CA GLU A 234 18.97 31.94 4.18
C GLU A 234 18.61 32.63 2.85
N ARG A 235 18.19 33.91 2.90
CA ARG A 235 17.78 34.68 1.71
C ARG A 235 18.99 35.12 0.90
N HIS A 236 18.93 34.82 -0.40
CA HIS A 236 19.90 35.25 -1.40
C HIS A 236 19.18 35.40 -2.76
N PRO A 237 19.51 36.39 -3.60
CA PRO A 237 20.60 37.38 -3.46
C PRO A 237 20.30 38.57 -2.54
N LEU A 238 19.03 38.84 -2.24
CA LEU A 238 18.62 40.00 -1.45
C LEU A 238 17.98 39.59 -0.12
N HIS A 239 18.26 40.34 0.93
CA HIS A 239 17.54 40.25 2.20
C HIS A 239 16.16 40.93 2.10
N THR A 240 15.29 40.72 3.08
CA THR A 240 13.95 41.32 3.14
C THR A 240 13.98 42.86 3.15
N CYS A 241 15.08 43.47 3.61
CA CYS A 241 15.30 44.91 3.56
C CYS A 241 15.75 45.45 2.18
N GLY A 242 15.92 44.57 1.18
CA GLY A 242 16.40 44.94 -0.17
C GLY A 242 17.92 44.94 -0.33
N THR A 243 18.69 44.83 0.75
CA THR A 243 20.16 44.81 0.70
C THR A 243 20.69 43.48 0.16
N PRO A 244 21.70 43.49 -0.75
CA PRO A 244 22.40 42.28 -1.16
C PRO A 244 23.04 41.53 0.03
N THR A 245 22.89 40.21 0.03
CA THR A 245 23.47 39.35 1.07
C THR A 245 24.81 38.77 0.62
N THR A 246 25.74 38.62 1.57
CA THR A 246 27.05 38.02 1.34
C THR A 246 27.11 36.63 1.96
N LEU A 247 27.75 35.68 1.27
CA LEU A 247 27.88 34.33 1.80
C LEU A 247 28.74 34.36 3.06
N LYS A 248 28.20 33.88 4.18
CA LYS A 248 28.90 33.80 5.46
C LYS A 248 29.55 32.44 5.67
N ARG A 249 28.83 31.36 5.34
CA ARG A 249 29.29 29.97 5.48
C ARG A 249 28.48 29.01 4.60
N GLY A 250 29.00 27.80 4.44
CA GLY A 250 28.36 26.74 3.66
C GLY A 250 28.69 26.78 2.17
N LEU A 251 28.09 25.87 1.42
CA LEU A 251 28.27 25.74 -0.02
C LEU A 251 27.23 26.61 -0.74
N PRO A 252 27.62 27.56 -1.61
CA PRO A 252 26.68 28.55 -2.19
C PRO A 252 25.45 27.95 -2.89
N TRP A 253 25.59 26.75 -3.47
CA TRP A 253 24.53 26.04 -4.17
C TRP A 253 23.60 25.23 -3.23
N LEU A 254 24.04 24.91 -2.01
CA LEU A 254 23.29 24.08 -1.07
C LEU A 254 22.33 24.93 -0.23
N ASN A 255 21.20 25.28 -0.84
CA ASN A 255 20.10 25.98 -0.19
C ASN A 255 19.18 25.01 0.58
N ASN A 256 18.19 25.57 1.29
CA ASN A 256 17.23 24.81 2.09
C ASN A 256 16.43 23.75 1.30
N ASP A 257 16.11 23.99 0.02
CA ASP A 257 15.37 23.02 -0.79
C ASP A 257 16.22 21.76 -1.04
N TRP A 258 17.53 21.92 -1.25
CA TRP A 258 18.45 20.78 -1.37
C TRP A 258 18.63 20.03 -0.06
N VAL A 259 18.66 20.74 1.08
CA VAL A 259 18.72 20.13 2.41
C VAL A 259 17.46 19.28 2.66
N ASN A 260 16.27 19.82 2.38
CA ASN A 260 15.00 19.06 2.46
C ASN A 260 15.00 17.84 1.52
N THR A 261 15.55 17.98 0.31
CA THR A 261 15.69 16.86 -0.63
C THR A 261 16.60 15.77 -0.07
N ALA A 262 17.71 16.15 0.56
CA ALA A 262 18.61 15.22 1.23
C ALA A 262 17.94 14.55 2.44
N CYS A 263 17.10 15.26 3.20
CA CYS A 263 16.26 14.69 4.25
C CYS A 263 15.32 13.60 3.71
N ALA A 264 14.56 13.93 2.66
CA ALA A 264 13.65 12.98 2.00
C ALA A 264 14.40 11.75 1.46
N LEU A 265 15.53 11.97 0.78
CA LEU A 265 16.39 10.92 0.26
C LEU A 265 16.95 10.04 1.37
N SER A 266 17.36 10.62 2.50
CA SER A 266 17.90 9.87 3.63
C SER A 266 16.87 8.92 4.22
N GLY A 267 15.64 9.39 4.43
CA GLY A 267 14.51 8.55 4.84
C GLY A 267 14.23 7.43 3.83
N ALA A 268 14.31 7.75 2.53
CA ALA A 268 14.08 6.79 1.46
C ALA A 268 15.15 5.70 1.39
N VAL A 269 16.43 6.08 1.50
CA VAL A 269 17.57 5.16 1.49
C VAL A 269 17.52 4.23 2.70
N LEU A 270 17.17 4.73 3.88
CA LEU A 270 16.98 3.86 5.06
C LEU A 270 15.86 2.84 4.83
N GLY A 271 14.71 3.29 4.29
CA GLY A 271 13.61 2.41 3.91
C GLY A 271 14.03 1.36 2.88
N LEU A 272 14.78 1.76 1.85
CA LEU A 272 15.31 0.89 0.81
C LEU A 272 16.29 -0.14 1.36
N VAL A 273 17.30 0.30 2.13
CA VAL A 273 18.32 -0.57 2.70
C VAL A 273 17.68 -1.61 3.60
N VAL A 274 16.81 -1.20 4.53
CA VAL A 274 16.14 -2.17 5.39
C VAL A 274 15.25 -3.09 4.58
N ALA A 275 14.53 -2.61 3.56
CA ALA A 275 13.72 -3.47 2.70
C ALA A 275 14.55 -4.45 1.85
N LEU A 276 15.86 -4.25 1.68
CA LEU A 276 16.75 -5.13 0.93
C LEU A 276 17.65 -6.02 1.82
N LEU A 277 17.74 -5.74 3.12
CA LEU A 277 18.58 -6.51 4.05
C LEU A 277 18.04 -7.95 4.26
N PRO A 278 18.88 -9.00 4.09
CA PRO A 278 18.50 -10.38 4.37
C PRO A 278 17.97 -10.55 5.80
N GLY A 279 16.80 -11.18 5.95
CA GLY A 279 16.17 -11.40 7.25
C GLY A 279 15.60 -10.15 7.92
N SER A 280 15.61 -8.99 7.25
CA SER A 280 14.94 -7.81 7.80
C SER A 280 13.43 -8.05 7.87
N PRO A 281 12.73 -7.50 8.87
CA PRO A 281 11.29 -7.64 8.94
C PRO A 281 10.62 -7.11 7.66
N LEU A 282 11.13 -6.03 7.05
CA LEU A 282 10.61 -5.44 5.81
C LEU A 282 10.89 -6.31 4.56
N LEU A 283 11.99 -7.07 4.52
CA LEU A 283 12.26 -8.09 3.52
C LEU A 283 11.41 -9.35 3.80
N LEU A 284 11.10 -9.68 5.05
CA LEU A 284 10.19 -10.79 5.41
C LEU A 284 8.72 -10.52 5.02
N ALA A 285 8.33 -9.24 4.86
CA ALA A 285 7.12 -8.87 4.14
C ALA A 285 7.21 -9.13 2.62
N GLN A 286 8.40 -9.22 2.03
CA GLN A 286 8.61 -9.79 0.68
C GLN A 286 8.71 -11.32 0.73
N SER A 287 9.21 -11.92 1.80
CA SER A 287 9.29 -13.39 1.95
C SER A 287 7.94 -14.04 2.19
N THR A 288 6.94 -13.27 2.62
CA THR A 288 5.54 -13.71 2.68
C THR A 288 4.73 -13.34 1.44
N SER A 289 5.30 -12.55 0.51
CA SER A 289 4.86 -12.50 -0.88
C SER A 289 5.69 -13.38 -1.82
N MET A 290 6.79 -13.98 -1.34
CA MET A 290 7.44 -15.19 -1.89
C MET A 290 6.96 -16.46 -1.18
N GLY A 291 5.89 -16.33 -0.40
CA GLY A 291 4.92 -17.37 -0.08
C GLY A 291 3.52 -16.95 -0.55
N GLY A 292 3.44 -16.04 -1.53
CA GLY A 292 2.48 -16.31 -2.58
C GLY A 292 3.02 -17.56 -3.24
N ASP A 293 2.54 -18.73 -2.81
CA ASP A 293 2.28 -19.75 -3.80
C ASP A 293 1.65 -18.96 -4.95
N VAL A 294 2.35 -18.89 -6.09
CA VAL A 294 1.60 -19.01 -7.32
C VAL A 294 0.87 -20.32 -7.09
N MET A 295 -0.33 -20.27 -6.50
CA MET A 295 -1.12 -21.46 -6.27
C MET A 295 -1.11 -22.10 -7.64
N GLN A 296 -0.42 -23.24 -7.76
CA GLN A 296 -0.16 -23.78 -9.07
C GLN A 296 -1.54 -23.89 -9.71
N THR A 297 -1.71 -23.29 -10.89
CA THR A 297 -3.04 -23.23 -11.46
C THR A 297 -3.33 -24.60 -12.04
N ILE A 298 -4.29 -25.29 -11.44
CA ILE A 298 -4.80 -26.55 -11.98
C ILE A 298 -5.57 -26.18 -13.24
N THR A 299 -5.21 -26.80 -14.37
CA THR A 299 -6.02 -26.71 -15.58
C THR A 299 -7.28 -27.51 -15.32
N PHE A 300 -8.43 -26.84 -15.24
CA PHE A 300 -9.72 -27.46 -14.98
C PHE A 300 -10.63 -27.23 -16.17
N SER A 301 -11.43 -28.22 -16.56
CA SER A 301 -12.42 -28.11 -17.63
C SER A 301 -13.53 -29.14 -17.50
N THR A 302 -14.56 -29.01 -18.34
CA THR A 302 -15.59 -30.04 -18.54
C THR A 302 -15.92 -30.16 -20.01
N PRO A 303 -16.16 -31.38 -20.54
CA PRO A 303 -16.68 -31.55 -21.90
C PRO A 303 -18.16 -31.15 -22.02
N ALA A 304 -18.87 -30.95 -20.91
CA ALA A 304 -20.31 -30.67 -20.89
C ALA A 304 -20.65 -29.27 -21.43
N PHE A 305 -19.80 -28.28 -21.18
CA PHE A 305 -19.99 -26.90 -21.61
C PHE A 305 -18.66 -26.11 -21.55
N ALA A 306 -18.52 -25.12 -22.43
CA ALA A 306 -17.36 -24.23 -22.42
C ALA A 306 -17.44 -23.22 -21.26
N ASN A 307 -16.29 -22.68 -20.83
CA ASN A 307 -16.24 -21.73 -19.72
C ASN A 307 -17.10 -20.49 -20.00
N GLY A 308 -17.92 -20.10 -19.03
CA GLY A 308 -18.89 -19.00 -19.11
C GLY A 308 -20.15 -19.30 -19.92
N GLN A 309 -20.26 -20.48 -20.55
CA GLN A 309 -21.43 -20.84 -21.36
C GLN A 309 -22.55 -21.47 -20.53
N PRO A 310 -23.78 -21.55 -21.08
CA PRO A 310 -24.91 -22.17 -20.40
C PRO A 310 -24.66 -23.65 -20.04
N ILE A 311 -25.00 -24.03 -18.82
CA ILE A 311 -24.98 -25.40 -18.33
C ILE A 311 -26.17 -26.15 -18.96
N PRO A 312 -25.94 -27.30 -19.63
CA PRO A 312 -27.01 -28.10 -20.21
C PRO A 312 -28.07 -28.53 -19.18
N GLN A 313 -29.34 -28.48 -19.59
CA GLN A 313 -30.50 -28.76 -18.72
C GLN A 313 -30.41 -30.11 -18.00
N VAL A 314 -29.75 -31.12 -18.59
CA VAL A 314 -29.58 -32.44 -17.96
C VAL A 314 -28.90 -32.36 -16.57
N TYR A 315 -28.06 -31.35 -16.34
CA TYR A 315 -27.34 -31.12 -15.08
C TYR A 315 -28.09 -30.21 -14.09
N THR A 316 -29.29 -29.73 -14.43
CA THR A 316 -30.03 -28.76 -13.62
C THR A 316 -31.28 -29.38 -13.00
N CYS A 317 -31.99 -28.62 -12.16
CA CYS A 317 -33.24 -29.09 -11.56
C CYS A 317 -34.40 -29.28 -12.56
N ASP A 318 -34.31 -28.68 -13.75
CA ASP A 318 -35.29 -28.88 -14.83
C ASP A 318 -34.96 -30.10 -15.72
N GLY A 319 -33.88 -30.85 -15.42
CA GLY A 319 -33.50 -32.08 -16.11
C GLY A 319 -33.26 -33.25 -15.17
N LYS A 320 -32.21 -34.04 -15.42
CA LYS A 320 -31.90 -35.24 -14.62
C LYS A 320 -31.20 -34.92 -13.30
N ASN A 321 -30.73 -33.69 -13.10
CA ASN A 321 -30.03 -33.23 -11.90
C ASN A 321 -28.83 -34.14 -11.53
N ILE A 322 -28.06 -34.55 -12.54
CA ILE A 322 -26.82 -35.34 -12.40
C ILE A 322 -25.60 -34.41 -12.46
N SER A 323 -24.47 -34.79 -11.85
CA SER A 323 -23.25 -33.98 -11.94
C SER A 323 -22.63 -34.06 -13.34
N PRO A 324 -22.03 -32.97 -13.87
CA PRO A 324 -21.32 -33.02 -15.14
C PRO A 324 -20.01 -33.81 -15.00
N ALA A 325 -19.50 -34.36 -16.11
CA ALA A 325 -18.13 -34.87 -16.15
C ALA A 325 -17.15 -33.72 -15.93
N LEU A 326 -16.10 -33.94 -15.15
CA LEU A 326 -15.07 -32.93 -14.84
C LEU A 326 -13.69 -33.48 -15.17
N GLN A 327 -12.80 -32.61 -15.64
CA GLN A 327 -11.43 -32.99 -16.02
C GLN A 327 -10.45 -31.96 -15.51
N TRP A 328 -9.31 -32.43 -15.01
CA TRP A 328 -8.25 -31.54 -14.57
C TRP A 328 -6.86 -32.14 -14.74
N SER A 329 -5.87 -31.26 -14.84
CA SER A 329 -4.45 -31.59 -14.91
C SER A 329 -3.60 -30.52 -14.23
N GLY A 330 -2.33 -30.83 -13.95
CA GLY A 330 -1.44 -29.91 -13.24
C GLY A 330 -1.67 -29.89 -11.73
N VAL A 331 -2.10 -31.01 -11.14
CA VAL A 331 -2.08 -31.20 -9.68
C VAL A 331 -0.61 -31.30 -9.23
N PRO A 332 -0.18 -30.52 -8.21
CA PRO A 332 1.18 -30.58 -7.68
C PRO A 332 1.53 -31.98 -7.17
N ALA A 333 2.78 -32.41 -7.35
CA ALA A 333 3.24 -33.74 -6.93
C ALA A 333 3.20 -33.94 -5.40
N GLU A 334 3.33 -32.83 -4.66
CA GLU A 334 3.25 -32.75 -3.20
C GLU A 334 1.82 -32.83 -2.64
N ALA A 335 0.79 -32.80 -3.49
CA ALA A 335 -0.60 -32.91 -3.07
C ALA A 335 -0.90 -34.30 -2.46
N LYS A 336 -1.53 -34.31 -1.29
CA LYS A 336 -1.94 -35.53 -0.57
C LYS A 336 -3.42 -35.82 -0.74
N SER A 337 -4.24 -34.82 -1.03
CA SER A 337 -5.66 -34.98 -1.36
C SER A 337 -6.19 -33.83 -2.20
N LEU A 338 -7.38 -34.01 -2.80
CA LEU A 338 -8.13 -32.94 -3.47
C LEU A 338 -9.48 -32.68 -2.81
N ALA A 339 -10.01 -31.48 -3.03
CA ALA A 339 -11.37 -31.10 -2.69
C ALA A 339 -12.03 -30.31 -3.82
N LEU A 340 -13.33 -30.48 -4.03
CA LEU A 340 -14.15 -29.81 -5.02
C LEU A 340 -15.35 -29.14 -4.34
N ILE A 341 -15.57 -27.86 -4.63
CA ILE A 341 -16.74 -27.10 -4.19
C ILE A 341 -17.44 -26.52 -5.43
N VAL A 342 -18.77 -26.65 -5.48
CA VAL A 342 -19.60 -25.97 -6.48
C VAL A 342 -20.51 -24.97 -5.79
N GLU A 343 -20.49 -23.72 -6.23
CA GLU A 343 -21.20 -22.61 -5.59
C GLU A 343 -21.82 -21.61 -6.56
N ASP A 344 -22.90 -20.98 -6.13
CA ASP A 344 -23.64 -19.93 -6.83
C ASP A 344 -23.60 -18.65 -5.99
N PRO A 345 -22.78 -17.64 -6.35
CA PRO A 345 -22.73 -16.37 -5.64
C PRO A 345 -23.89 -15.43 -6.01
N ASP A 346 -24.70 -15.77 -7.02
CA ASP A 346 -25.81 -14.96 -7.50
C ASP A 346 -27.15 -15.32 -6.82
N ALA A 347 -27.14 -16.31 -5.92
CA ALA A 347 -28.32 -16.69 -5.15
C ALA A 347 -28.83 -15.53 -4.25
N PRO A 348 -30.15 -15.43 -4.00
CA PRO A 348 -30.73 -14.27 -3.33
C PRO A 348 -30.25 -14.04 -1.89
N VAL A 349 -29.77 -15.09 -1.21
CA VAL A 349 -29.37 -15.06 0.20
C VAL A 349 -27.94 -15.58 0.35
N GLY A 350 -26.99 -14.83 -0.19
CA GLY A 350 -25.55 -15.14 -0.10
C GLY A 350 -25.11 -16.26 -1.06
N ILE A 351 -23.92 -16.80 -0.83
CA ILE A 351 -23.36 -17.88 -1.65
C ILE A 351 -24.11 -19.17 -1.36
N PHE A 352 -24.65 -19.79 -2.41
CA PHE A 352 -25.37 -21.05 -2.31
C PHE A 352 -24.49 -22.22 -2.78
N THR A 353 -24.32 -23.22 -1.94
CA THR A 353 -23.46 -24.38 -2.16
C THR A 353 -24.26 -25.50 -2.81
N HIS A 354 -23.84 -25.90 -4.02
CA HIS A 354 -24.44 -26.96 -4.82
C HIS A 354 -23.77 -28.32 -4.62
N TRP A 355 -22.47 -28.33 -4.32
CA TRP A 355 -21.72 -29.57 -4.14
C TRP A 355 -20.48 -29.38 -3.26
N VAL A 356 -20.22 -30.35 -2.39
CA VAL A 356 -19.04 -30.43 -1.53
C VAL A 356 -18.50 -31.85 -1.64
N LEU A 357 -17.25 -32.00 -2.10
CA LEU A 357 -16.59 -33.27 -2.29
C LEU A 357 -15.12 -33.14 -1.82
N TYR A 358 -14.64 -34.07 -0.99
CA TYR A 358 -13.32 -33.97 -0.37
C TYR A 358 -12.74 -35.36 -0.09
N ASN A 359 -11.50 -35.40 0.42
CA ASN A 359 -10.71 -36.63 0.58
C ASN A 359 -10.50 -37.37 -0.75
N LEU A 360 -10.44 -36.63 -1.86
CA LEU A 360 -10.18 -37.19 -3.18
C LEU A 360 -8.71 -37.59 -3.31
N ALA A 361 -8.44 -38.69 -4.00
CA ALA A 361 -7.06 -39.11 -4.25
C ALA A 361 -6.33 -38.07 -5.15
N PRO A 362 -5.07 -37.72 -4.84
CA PRO A 362 -4.34 -36.65 -5.53
C PRO A 362 -3.97 -36.98 -6.98
N ASN A 363 -3.97 -38.27 -7.34
CA ASN A 363 -3.68 -38.74 -8.69
C ASN A 363 -4.91 -38.81 -9.62
N LEU A 364 -6.10 -38.44 -9.12
CA LEU A 364 -7.30 -38.33 -9.97
C LEU A 364 -7.11 -37.19 -10.98
N THR A 365 -7.60 -37.41 -12.20
CA THR A 365 -7.56 -36.44 -13.31
C THR A 365 -8.96 -35.97 -13.73
N GLY A 366 -10.00 -36.37 -13.01
CA GLY A 366 -11.37 -36.04 -13.35
C GLY A 366 -12.42 -36.82 -12.57
N LEU A 367 -13.69 -36.48 -12.81
CA LEU A 367 -14.88 -37.22 -12.38
C LEU A 367 -15.73 -37.56 -13.59
N ASN A 368 -16.30 -38.76 -13.58
CA ASN A 368 -17.31 -39.14 -14.57
C ASN A 368 -18.61 -38.36 -14.34
N GLU A 369 -19.40 -38.21 -15.40
CA GLU A 369 -20.77 -37.71 -15.31
C GLU A 369 -21.60 -38.58 -14.35
N GLY A 370 -22.47 -37.94 -13.56
CA GLY A 370 -23.42 -38.65 -12.71
C GLY A 370 -22.78 -39.40 -11.54
N VAL A 371 -21.83 -38.76 -10.84
CA VAL A 371 -21.24 -39.29 -9.61
C VAL A 371 -22.36 -39.74 -8.65
N PRO A 372 -22.30 -40.98 -8.11
CA PRO A 372 -23.36 -41.52 -7.27
C PRO A 372 -23.71 -40.64 -6.07
N ARG A 373 -24.99 -40.61 -5.69
CA ARG A 373 -25.49 -39.80 -4.56
C ARG A 373 -25.28 -40.51 -3.21
N LEU A 374 -24.04 -40.87 -2.91
CA LEU A 374 -23.64 -41.58 -1.68
C LEU A 374 -22.67 -40.73 -0.86
N ALA A 375 -22.77 -40.77 0.48
CA ALA A 375 -21.88 -39.98 1.35
C ALA A 375 -20.41 -40.39 1.24
N THR A 376 -20.16 -41.69 1.03
CA THR A 376 -18.82 -42.23 0.79
C THR A 376 -18.80 -42.91 -0.57
N LEU A 377 -17.84 -42.56 -1.40
CA LEU A 377 -17.65 -43.07 -2.75
C LEU A 377 -16.41 -43.96 -2.76
N THR A 378 -16.61 -45.26 -2.93
CA THR A 378 -15.52 -46.25 -2.99
C THR A 378 -14.48 -45.83 -4.03
N ASN A 379 -13.21 -45.79 -3.63
CA ASN A 379 -12.05 -45.38 -4.44
C ASN A 379 -12.08 -43.93 -4.96
N LEU A 380 -12.98 -43.07 -4.45
CA LEU A 380 -13.03 -41.67 -4.84
C LEU A 380 -12.81 -40.75 -3.65
N GLY A 381 -13.71 -40.74 -2.66
CA GLY A 381 -13.68 -39.77 -1.56
C GLY A 381 -15.03 -39.67 -0.84
N LYS A 382 -15.29 -38.52 -0.20
CA LYS A 382 -16.50 -38.27 0.60
C LYS A 382 -17.27 -37.06 0.09
N GLN A 383 -18.58 -37.13 0.15
CA GLN A 383 -19.49 -36.03 -0.16
C GLN A 383 -20.01 -35.36 1.11
N GLY A 384 -19.96 -34.04 1.13
CA GLY A 384 -20.44 -33.20 2.22
C GLY A 384 -21.94 -32.93 2.15
N VAL A 385 -22.39 -31.98 2.97
CA VAL A 385 -23.78 -31.49 2.97
C VAL A 385 -23.84 -30.15 2.23
N ASN A 386 -24.71 -30.07 1.21
CA ASN A 386 -24.97 -28.88 0.42
C ASN A 386 -26.09 -28.01 1.05
N ASP A 387 -26.37 -26.83 0.49
CA ASP A 387 -27.34 -25.90 1.08
C ASP A 387 -28.81 -26.32 0.85
N PHE A 388 -29.05 -27.35 0.03
CA PHE A 388 -30.32 -28.08 0.00
C PHE A 388 -30.51 -29.03 1.20
N ARG A 389 -29.54 -29.08 2.12
CA ARG A 389 -29.46 -30.04 3.24
C ARG A 389 -29.40 -31.49 2.77
N LYS A 390 -28.83 -31.71 1.59
CA LYS A 390 -28.63 -33.03 0.97
C LYS A 390 -27.14 -33.34 0.84
N THR A 391 -26.84 -34.61 0.69
CA THR A 391 -25.52 -35.08 0.28
C THR A 391 -25.47 -35.22 -1.24
N ALA A 392 -24.27 -35.03 -1.79
CA ALA A 392 -23.97 -35.06 -3.22
C ALA A 392 -24.36 -33.78 -4.00
N TYR A 393 -24.21 -33.85 -5.31
CA TYR A 393 -24.51 -32.77 -6.23
C TYR A 393 -26.03 -32.51 -6.29
N ASP A 394 -26.41 -31.25 -6.16
CA ASP A 394 -27.69 -30.72 -6.62
C ASP A 394 -27.41 -29.52 -7.52
N GLY A 395 -27.86 -29.60 -8.75
CA GLY A 395 -27.52 -28.65 -9.81
C GLY A 395 -28.29 -27.33 -9.77
N PRO A 396 -28.03 -26.47 -10.76
CA PRO A 396 -28.67 -25.16 -10.89
C PRO A 396 -30.19 -25.21 -10.78
N CYS A 397 -30.75 -24.31 -9.96
CA CYS A 397 -32.19 -24.11 -9.85
C CYS A 397 -32.54 -22.67 -9.48
N PRO A 398 -32.10 -21.68 -10.30
CA PRO A 398 -32.32 -20.29 -9.98
C PRO A 398 -33.83 -19.94 -10.03
N PRO A 399 -34.29 -18.89 -9.34
CA PRO A 399 -35.61 -18.33 -9.60
C PRO A 399 -35.76 -17.91 -11.07
N ALA A 400 -36.99 -17.84 -11.58
CA ALA A 400 -37.24 -17.30 -12.91
C ALA A 400 -36.73 -15.85 -13.00
N GLY A 401 -35.99 -15.51 -14.05
CA GLY A 401 -35.43 -14.17 -14.20
C GLY A 401 -34.01 -14.17 -14.72
N LYS A 402 -33.05 -13.64 -13.94
CA LYS A 402 -31.67 -13.45 -14.39
C LYS A 402 -30.89 -14.77 -14.38
N ALA A 403 -29.92 -14.89 -15.29
CA ALA A 403 -28.97 -15.99 -15.25
C ALA A 403 -28.09 -15.92 -13.99
N HIS A 404 -27.88 -17.05 -13.35
CA HIS A 404 -26.94 -17.23 -12.24
C HIS A 404 -25.65 -17.89 -12.75
N ARG A 405 -24.52 -17.63 -12.07
CA ARG A 405 -23.21 -18.22 -12.34
C ARG A 405 -22.94 -19.33 -11.33
N TYR A 406 -22.40 -20.44 -11.81
CA TYR A 406 -22.04 -21.59 -10.99
C TYR A 406 -20.56 -21.86 -11.14
N TYR A 407 -19.82 -21.69 -10.04
CA TYR A 407 -18.37 -21.85 -9.98
C TYR A 407 -18.03 -23.24 -9.48
N PHE A 408 -17.27 -23.99 -10.29
CA PHE A 408 -16.67 -25.27 -9.93
C PHE A 408 -15.22 -25.00 -9.54
N ARG A 409 -14.87 -25.23 -8.27
CA ARG A 409 -13.52 -24.97 -7.75
C ARG A 409 -12.88 -26.23 -7.21
N LEU A 410 -11.74 -26.59 -7.77
CA LEU A 410 -10.91 -27.69 -7.30
C LEU A 410 -9.72 -27.13 -6.51
N TYR A 411 -9.39 -27.78 -5.41
CA TYR A 411 -8.27 -27.46 -4.53
C TYR A 411 -7.37 -28.69 -4.40
N ALA A 412 -6.07 -28.54 -4.61
CA ALA A 412 -5.08 -29.54 -4.21
C ALA A 412 -4.49 -29.18 -2.85
N LEU A 413 -4.37 -30.18 -1.98
CA LEU A 413 -4.13 -29.98 -0.56
C LEU A 413 -2.93 -30.79 -0.08
N ASP A 414 -2.18 -30.25 0.88
CA ASP A 414 -1.14 -31.00 1.61
C ASP A 414 -1.71 -31.83 2.79
N LEU A 415 -3.04 -31.84 2.94
CA LEU A 415 -3.80 -32.61 3.93
C LEU A 415 -4.00 -34.05 3.51
N GLN A 416 -3.91 -34.95 4.49
CA GLN A 416 -4.28 -36.35 4.29
C GLN A 416 -5.80 -36.47 4.06
N PRO A 417 -6.27 -37.47 3.28
CA PRO A 417 -7.69 -37.68 2.98
C PRO A 417 -8.46 -38.31 4.15
N ASN A 418 -8.35 -37.74 5.36
CA ASN A 418 -8.95 -38.24 6.60
C ASN A 418 -9.93 -37.24 7.24
N LEU A 419 -10.42 -36.25 6.50
CA LEU A 419 -11.39 -35.29 7.00
C LEU A 419 -12.70 -35.98 7.44
N ALA A 420 -13.33 -35.40 8.47
CA ALA A 420 -14.56 -35.88 9.10
C ALA A 420 -15.73 -35.98 8.10
N ASP A 421 -16.72 -36.81 8.40
CA ASP A 421 -17.89 -37.01 7.54
C ASP A 421 -18.85 -35.80 7.57
N GLY A 422 -19.63 -35.63 6.50
CA GLY A 422 -20.75 -34.68 6.47
C GLY A 422 -20.37 -33.20 6.59
N LEU A 423 -19.14 -32.82 6.19
CA LEU A 423 -18.72 -31.41 6.21
C LEU A 423 -19.62 -30.54 5.31
N THR A 424 -19.95 -29.35 5.81
CA THR A 424 -20.52 -28.27 4.99
C THR A 424 -19.40 -27.50 4.29
N ARG A 425 -19.75 -26.67 3.30
CA ARG A 425 -18.80 -25.77 2.61
C ARG A 425 -17.93 -24.99 3.60
N GLN A 426 -18.54 -24.32 4.57
CA GLN A 426 -17.80 -23.48 5.51
C GLN A 426 -16.81 -24.32 6.34
N LYS A 427 -17.28 -25.43 6.91
CA LYS A 427 -16.42 -26.31 7.70
C LYS A 427 -15.27 -26.89 6.87
N LEU A 428 -15.51 -27.23 5.61
CA LEU A 428 -14.46 -27.68 4.70
C LEU A 428 -13.44 -26.56 4.46
N LEU A 429 -13.89 -25.37 4.07
CA LEU A 429 -13.00 -24.21 3.83
C LEU A 429 -12.16 -23.84 5.05
N ASP A 430 -12.72 -23.95 6.25
CA ASP A 430 -11.99 -23.73 7.50
C ASP A 430 -10.84 -24.75 7.67
N GLN A 431 -11.05 -26.01 7.26
CA GLN A 431 -9.98 -27.03 7.24
C GLN A 431 -8.96 -26.77 6.14
N LEU A 432 -9.35 -26.20 5.00
CA LEU A 432 -8.44 -25.94 3.87
C LEU A 432 -7.48 -24.77 4.15
N LYS A 433 -7.79 -23.91 5.13
CA LYS A 433 -7.03 -22.68 5.39
C LYS A 433 -5.57 -22.98 5.73
N GLY A 434 -4.65 -22.49 4.89
CA GLY A 434 -3.20 -22.73 5.05
C GLY A 434 -2.70 -24.05 4.47
N HIS A 435 -3.58 -24.82 3.80
CA HIS A 435 -3.30 -26.15 3.26
C HIS A 435 -3.48 -26.28 1.76
N ILE A 436 -3.86 -25.20 1.07
CA ILE A 436 -4.10 -25.20 -0.38
C ILE A 436 -2.78 -24.96 -1.11
N LEU A 437 -2.37 -25.92 -1.93
CA LEU A 437 -1.16 -25.88 -2.77
C LEU A 437 -1.45 -25.32 -4.17
N ALA A 438 -2.65 -25.59 -4.67
CA ALA A 438 -3.06 -25.30 -6.04
C ALA A 438 -4.57 -25.21 -6.16
N GLN A 439 -5.07 -24.43 -7.13
CA GLN A 439 -6.50 -24.37 -7.43
C GLN A 439 -6.79 -24.35 -8.93
N GLY A 440 -7.95 -24.88 -9.30
CA GLY A 440 -8.54 -24.75 -10.64
C GLY A 440 -9.98 -24.29 -10.54
N GLU A 441 -10.44 -23.51 -11.52
CA GLU A 441 -11.80 -22.99 -11.56
C GLU A 441 -12.41 -23.14 -12.96
N TRP A 442 -13.71 -23.43 -13.00
CA TRP A 442 -14.54 -23.34 -14.20
C TRP A 442 -15.90 -22.79 -13.85
N MET A 443 -16.49 -22.02 -14.75
CA MET A 443 -17.78 -21.37 -14.51
C MET A 443 -18.75 -21.69 -15.63
N GLY A 444 -20.00 -21.99 -15.27
CA GLY A 444 -21.12 -22.10 -16.19
C GLY A 444 -22.28 -21.22 -15.75
N THR A 445 -23.20 -20.91 -16.66
CA THR A 445 -24.39 -20.10 -16.36
C THR A 445 -25.68 -20.91 -16.48
N TYR A 446 -26.73 -20.56 -15.76
CA TYR A 446 -28.06 -21.13 -15.99
C TYR A 446 -29.16 -20.11 -15.69
N GLN A 447 -30.25 -20.17 -16.45
CA GLN A 447 -31.39 -19.28 -16.36
C GLN A 447 -32.67 -20.07 -16.57
N ARG A 448 -33.74 -19.73 -15.84
CA ARG A 448 -35.08 -20.31 -15.96
C ARG A 448 -36.09 -19.29 -16.45
#